data_AF-A0A8J7Z8M8-F1
#
_entry.id   AF-A0A8J7Z8M8-F1
#
_cell.length_a   1.000
_cell.length_b   1.000
_cell.length_c   1.000
_cell.angle_alpha   90.00
_cell.angle_beta   90.00
_cell.angle_gamma   90.00
#
_symmetry.space_group_name_H-M   'P 1'
#
loop_
_entity.id
_entity.type
_entity.pdbx_description
1 polymer ?
#
loop_
_entity_poly.entity_id
_entity_poly.type
_entity_poly.pdbx_seq_one_letter_code
_entity_poly.pdbx_strand_id
1 'polypeptide(L)'
;MKKRMLSLILVVTILITQIPFMQINASVANSSNFTSQEVDTITKSDVGIIPPAPYGGVENIQSSHFRNPGFEEDNGYGKPSYYDSGSTTTKIIDSAYQTEVHSGTYGSYMKIQGNIVDSSFDSNRRSIPDDDRAYVDEILELDFWYNCKANPDIATSGLVNVRFQVMSDIGNIYVQYYLSSSSFPTGANSSAYGYFDIRGSIDSWTNINRNFTEDFISVFPARILSQCYIRQIYFECYSPPNPSGAVELLFDDVEINNGTGFNYFAENGDFEDGDSDYWRTYRTDEGYANLTENDFTQGQKSMNMTAYSTATGAESQAWLNRYHSQAWQTFPKGLFAQQSGEYIIEFDWKYTDTSSSLVEYAYLFLGCQNETFSLYINIFLGSSTDSLPGFTNYTGASYANLYIKADDFSVRNTWNEFSVDYYDLITSLGFSNLATNSFQITAYTNGLDARVQLLVDELHLLVYPLSDPSFENNWEWQSNDPLLAW
;
A
#
# COMPACT_ATOMS: atom_id res chain seq x y z
N MET A 1 -71.80 -39.73 40.30
CA MET A 1 -72.58 -39.70 39.05
C MET A 1 -72.08 -38.52 38.23
N LYS A 2 -71.48 -38.79 37.06
CA LYS A 2 -71.14 -37.88 35.93
C LYS A 2 -70.71 -36.43 36.25
N LYS A 3 -69.42 -36.12 36.04
CA LYS A 3 -68.93 -35.28 34.91
C LYS A 3 -67.45 -34.90 35.12
N ARG A 4 -66.57 -35.61 34.41
CA ARG A 4 -65.37 -35.02 33.80
C ARG A 4 -65.80 -34.56 32.41
N MET A 5 -65.57 -33.30 32.06
CA MET A 5 -65.08 -32.82 30.75
C MET A 5 -65.33 -31.31 30.60
N LEU A 6 -64.26 -30.61 30.19
CA LEU A 6 -64.17 -29.21 29.76
C LEU A 6 -64.36 -28.16 30.87
N SER A 7 -63.45 -27.21 31.14
CA SER A 7 -62.58 -26.50 30.19
C SER A 7 -61.25 -26.10 30.81
N LEU A 8 -60.21 -26.45 30.07
CA LEU A 8 -58.84 -25.97 30.09
C LEU A 8 -58.80 -24.50 29.61
N ILE A 9 -59.28 -23.55 30.41
CA ILE A 9 -59.09 -22.10 30.21
C ILE A 9 -58.96 -21.46 31.60
N LEU A 10 -57.84 -21.68 32.30
CA LEU A 10 -57.61 -21.06 33.61
C LEU A 10 -56.12 -20.92 33.96
N VAL A 11 -55.27 -20.52 32.99
CA VAL A 11 -53.86 -20.18 33.28
C VAL A 11 -53.39 -18.86 32.61
N VAL A 12 -54.23 -18.14 31.85
CA VAL A 12 -53.76 -16.93 31.12
C VAL A 12 -54.37 -15.60 31.60
N THR A 13 -55.23 -15.57 32.63
CA THR A 13 -55.92 -14.33 33.02
C THR A 13 -55.58 -13.77 34.41
N ILE A 14 -54.49 -14.22 35.05
CA ILE A 14 -54.01 -13.62 36.31
C ILE A 14 -52.49 -13.46 36.25
N LEU A 15 -52.03 -12.45 35.50
CA LEU A 15 -50.68 -11.85 35.64
C LEU A 15 -50.56 -10.51 34.89
N ILE A 16 -51.66 -9.77 34.75
CA ILE A 16 -51.66 -8.38 34.28
C ILE A 16 -52.53 -7.58 35.25
N THR A 17 -51.98 -7.26 36.41
CA THR A 17 -52.29 -6.04 37.18
C THR A 17 -51.41 -6.06 38.43
N GLN A 18 -50.73 -4.94 38.69
CA GLN A 18 -49.93 -4.58 39.87
C GLN A 18 -48.40 -4.56 39.65
N ILE A 19 -47.93 -3.42 39.14
CA ILE A 19 -46.70 -2.80 39.64
C ILE A 19 -47.03 -1.33 39.94
N PRO A 20 -46.70 -0.80 41.14
CA PRO A 20 -47.13 0.51 41.59
C PRO A 20 -46.29 1.64 40.98
N PHE A 21 -46.95 2.78 40.77
CA PHE A 21 -46.33 4.08 40.57
C PHE A 21 -45.38 4.38 41.74
N MET A 22 -44.08 4.43 41.45
CA MET A 22 -43.09 5.03 42.34
C MET A 22 -42.66 6.36 41.71
N GLN A 23 -43.16 7.47 42.27
CA GLN A 23 -42.57 8.78 42.05
C GLN A 23 -41.20 8.80 42.71
N ILE A 24 -40.14 8.98 41.92
CA ILE A 24 -38.84 9.41 42.42
C ILE A 24 -38.66 10.86 41.98
N ASN A 25 -38.60 11.74 42.96
CA ASN A 25 -38.16 13.12 42.80
C ASN A 25 -36.75 13.12 42.21
N ALA A 26 -36.60 13.55 40.95
CA ALA A 26 -35.30 13.91 40.41
C ALA A 26 -34.87 15.23 41.04
N SER A 27 -33.99 15.15 42.04
CA SER A 27 -33.18 16.27 42.49
C SER A 27 -32.35 16.79 41.32
N VAL A 28 -32.37 18.12 41.15
CA VAL A 28 -31.50 18.90 40.27
C VAL A 28 -30.05 18.47 40.51
N ALA A 29 -29.54 17.62 39.62
CA ALA A 29 -28.11 17.34 39.52
C ALA A 29 -27.53 18.40 38.59
N ASN A 30 -26.61 19.18 39.16
CA ASN A 30 -25.83 20.21 38.49
C ASN A 30 -25.34 19.74 37.12
N SER A 31 -25.64 20.52 36.09
CA SER A 31 -24.95 20.49 34.81
C SER A 31 -23.47 20.79 35.08
N SER A 32 -22.66 19.74 35.23
CA SER A 32 -21.24 19.85 34.95
C SER A 32 -21.13 20.24 33.49
N ASN A 33 -20.65 21.46 33.26
CA ASN A 33 -20.26 21.96 31.95
C ASN A 33 -19.36 20.89 31.29
N PHE A 34 -19.92 20.12 30.37
CA PHE A 34 -19.14 19.51 29.32
C PHE A 34 -18.68 20.69 28.45
N THR A 35 -17.48 21.19 28.74
CA THR A 35 -16.69 21.90 27.74
C THR A 35 -16.71 21.04 26.49
N SER A 36 -17.22 21.62 25.40
CA SER A 36 -17.10 21.09 24.05
C SER A 36 -15.66 20.64 23.86
N GLN A 37 -15.43 19.33 23.89
CA GLN A 37 -14.17 18.78 23.44
C GLN A 37 -14.11 19.14 21.97
N GLU A 38 -13.16 20.01 21.60
CA GLU A 38 -12.91 20.32 20.20
C GLU A 38 -12.76 19.00 19.46
N VAL A 39 -13.61 18.80 18.46
CA VAL A 39 -13.39 17.76 17.47
C VAL A 39 -12.08 18.17 16.81
N ASP A 40 -11.02 17.40 17.03
CA ASP A 40 -9.77 17.55 16.28
C ASP A 40 -10.12 17.34 14.81
N THR A 41 -10.37 18.44 14.10
CA THR A 41 -10.31 18.48 12.65
C THR A 41 -8.88 18.12 12.28
N ILE A 42 -8.65 16.87 11.87
CA ILE A 42 -7.40 16.43 11.27
C ILE A 42 -7.28 17.20 9.94
N THR A 43 -6.72 18.40 10.00
CA THR A 43 -6.38 19.18 8.81
C THR A 43 -5.22 18.51 8.11
N LYS A 44 -5.45 18.21 6.83
CA LYS A 44 -4.49 17.78 5.80
C LYS A 44 -3.05 18.19 6.12
N SER A 45 -2.26 17.25 6.60
CA SER A 45 -0.82 17.32 6.49
C SER A 45 -0.42 16.44 5.31
N ASP A 46 0.11 17.04 4.26
CA ASP A 46 0.83 16.36 3.17
C ASP A 46 2.13 15.77 3.74
N VAL A 47 2.00 14.83 4.69
CA VAL A 47 3.10 13.98 5.09
C VAL A 47 3.24 13.00 3.95
N GLY A 48 4.35 13.08 3.22
CA GLY A 48 4.70 12.05 2.24
C GLY A 48 4.53 10.70 2.92
N ILE A 49 3.63 9.89 2.36
CA ILE A 49 3.28 8.59 2.91
C ILE A 49 4.58 7.77 2.87
N ILE A 50 5.15 7.52 4.04
CA ILE A 50 6.19 6.50 4.17
C ILE A 50 5.40 5.18 4.21
N PRO A 51 5.56 4.29 3.22
CA PRO A 51 4.91 2.98 3.26
C PRO A 51 5.25 2.31 4.60
N PRO A 52 4.27 1.76 5.34
CA PRO A 52 4.57 0.93 6.49
C PRO A 52 5.51 -0.20 6.10
N ALA A 53 6.43 -0.57 6.99
CA ALA A 53 7.28 -1.74 6.81
C ALA A 53 6.42 -2.95 6.40
N PRO A 54 6.85 -3.76 5.41
CA PRO A 54 6.07 -4.91 4.94
C PRO A 54 5.79 -5.86 6.11
N TYR A 55 4.52 -6.21 6.30
CA TYR A 55 4.16 -7.29 7.22
C TYR A 55 4.66 -8.62 6.64
N GLY A 56 5.50 -9.34 7.38
CA GLY A 56 5.91 -10.70 7.03
C GLY A 56 4.68 -11.60 6.83
N GLY A 57 4.55 -12.16 5.63
CA GLY A 57 3.39 -12.92 5.20
C GLY A 57 3.30 -13.01 3.68
N VAL A 58 2.57 -14.02 3.19
CA VAL A 58 2.40 -14.42 1.79
C VAL A 58 2.06 -13.23 0.86
N GLU A 59 2.61 -13.29 -0.36
CA GLU A 59 2.32 -12.46 -1.55
C GLU A 59 1.02 -11.65 -1.48
N ASN A 60 1.11 -10.35 -1.28
CA ASN A 60 0.00 -9.43 -1.52
C ASN A 60 0.36 -8.51 -2.70
N ILE A 61 -0.06 -8.93 -3.89
CA ILE A 61 0.03 -8.15 -5.15
C ILE A 61 -0.75 -6.84 -4.95
N GLN A 62 -0.11 -5.67 -5.00
CA GLN A 62 -0.84 -4.41 -5.28
C GLN A 62 -1.67 -4.58 -6.56
N SER A 63 -2.97 -4.77 -6.38
CA SER A 63 -3.94 -4.90 -7.43
C SER A 63 -5.00 -3.85 -7.16
N SER A 64 -5.38 -3.14 -8.22
CA SER A 64 -6.60 -2.35 -8.12
C SER A 64 -7.74 -3.33 -7.91
N HIS A 65 -8.39 -3.22 -6.76
CA HIS A 65 -9.61 -3.97 -6.47
C HIS A 65 -10.82 -3.43 -7.27
N PHE A 66 -10.58 -2.46 -8.18
CA PHE A 66 -11.55 -1.80 -9.02
C PHE A 66 -11.32 -2.10 -10.51
N ARG A 67 -12.22 -2.89 -11.09
CA ARG A 67 -12.35 -3.05 -12.55
C ARG A 67 -13.06 -1.84 -13.16
N ASN A 68 -12.64 -1.34 -14.32
CA ASN A 68 -13.22 -0.15 -14.95
C ASN A 68 -13.17 1.12 -14.06
N PRO A 69 -12.00 1.50 -13.50
CA PRO A 69 -11.87 2.63 -12.57
C PRO A 69 -12.17 3.98 -13.24
N GLY A 70 -11.81 4.13 -14.53
CA GLY A 70 -12.07 5.33 -15.34
C GLY A 70 -13.41 5.31 -16.09
N PHE A 71 -14.35 4.42 -15.76
CA PHE A 71 -15.70 4.38 -16.36
C PHE A 71 -15.78 4.21 -17.90
N GLU A 72 -14.70 3.75 -18.53
CA GLU A 72 -14.57 3.62 -19.99
C GLU A 72 -15.37 2.44 -20.59
N GLU A 73 -15.84 1.49 -19.78
CA GLU A 73 -16.65 0.35 -20.22
C GLU A 73 -18.14 0.53 -19.94
N ASP A 74 -18.98 0.52 -20.98
CA ASP A 74 -20.46 0.49 -20.88
C ASP A 74 -20.99 -0.95 -20.82
N ASN A 75 -21.98 -1.19 -19.95
CA ASN A 75 -22.69 -2.47 -19.85
C ASN A 75 -23.81 -2.66 -20.90
N GLY A 76 -23.91 -1.73 -21.87
CA GLY A 76 -24.89 -1.75 -22.95
C GLY A 76 -26.25 -1.14 -22.58
N TYR A 77 -26.40 -0.60 -21.37
CA TYR A 77 -27.58 0.13 -20.91
C TYR A 77 -27.28 1.61 -20.59
N GLY A 78 -26.11 2.12 -21.01
CA GLY A 78 -25.68 3.48 -20.69
C GLY A 78 -25.29 3.63 -19.22
N LYS A 79 -24.66 2.58 -18.66
CA LYS A 79 -24.17 2.50 -17.28
C LYS A 79 -22.78 1.86 -17.30
N PRO A 80 -21.86 2.13 -16.36
CA PRO A 80 -20.57 1.48 -16.39
C PRO A 80 -20.79 0.01 -16.07
N SER A 81 -20.00 -0.84 -16.69
CA SER A 81 -19.87 -2.21 -16.23
C SER A 81 -19.54 -2.22 -14.73
N TYR A 82 -20.18 -3.11 -13.98
CA TYR A 82 -19.96 -3.36 -12.55
C TYR A 82 -20.52 -2.34 -11.55
N TYR A 83 -21.20 -1.28 -11.99
CA TYR A 83 -21.84 -0.30 -11.12
C TYR A 83 -23.37 -0.44 -11.09
N ASP A 84 -23.91 -0.29 -9.88
CA ASP A 84 -25.33 -0.29 -9.56
C ASP A 84 -25.78 1.11 -9.16
N SER A 85 -27.03 1.46 -9.45
CA SER A 85 -27.57 2.78 -9.12
C SER A 85 -28.90 2.67 -8.37
N GLY A 86 -29.11 3.41 -7.28
CA GLY A 86 -30.36 3.42 -6.52
C GLY A 86 -30.79 4.83 -6.10
N SER A 87 -32.05 5.21 -6.37
CA SER A 87 -32.58 6.54 -6.00
C SER A 87 -33.98 6.44 -5.41
N THR A 88 -34.35 7.44 -4.60
CA THR A 88 -35.70 7.61 -4.07
C THR A 88 -36.60 8.49 -4.94
N THR A 89 -36.07 9.24 -5.92
CA THR A 89 -36.84 10.22 -6.73
C THR A 89 -36.24 10.44 -8.15
N THR A 90 -36.50 11.60 -8.77
CA THR A 90 -35.96 11.99 -10.09
C THR A 90 -34.44 12.09 -10.04
N LYS A 91 -33.77 11.26 -10.84
CA LYS A 91 -32.32 11.26 -10.97
C LYS A 91 -31.86 11.21 -12.41
N ILE A 92 -30.65 11.72 -12.63
CA ILE A 92 -29.84 11.41 -13.80
C ILE A 92 -28.53 10.86 -13.25
N ILE A 93 -28.27 9.58 -13.52
CA ILE A 93 -26.92 9.03 -13.42
C ILE A 93 -26.52 8.76 -14.85
N ASP A 94 -25.56 9.53 -15.34
CA ASP A 94 -24.97 9.37 -16.66
C ASP A 94 -23.52 9.02 -16.46
N SER A 95 -23.21 7.76 -16.70
CA SER A 95 -21.88 7.24 -16.47
C SER A 95 -21.07 7.04 -17.74
N ALA A 96 -21.66 7.47 -18.86
CA ALA A 96 -21.00 7.66 -20.13
C ALA A 96 -20.97 9.17 -20.40
N TYR A 97 -20.85 9.98 -19.34
CA TYR A 97 -20.85 11.42 -19.44
C TYR A 97 -19.52 11.88 -20.03
N GLN A 98 -19.56 12.62 -21.13
CA GLN A 98 -18.37 13.03 -21.90
C GLN A 98 -18.06 14.52 -21.82
N THR A 99 -18.95 15.33 -21.24
CA THR A 99 -18.84 16.81 -21.38
C THR A 99 -17.76 17.38 -20.46
N GLU A 100 -17.54 16.75 -19.31
CA GLU A 100 -16.54 17.15 -18.32
C GLU A 100 -16.07 15.90 -17.59
N VAL A 101 -14.95 15.37 -18.04
CA VAL A 101 -14.29 14.15 -17.54
C VAL A 101 -12.91 14.54 -17.03
N HIS A 102 -12.39 13.81 -16.03
CA HIS A 102 -11.06 14.09 -15.51
C HIS A 102 -10.01 13.49 -16.44
N SER A 103 -10.18 12.20 -16.75
CA SER A 103 -9.34 11.46 -17.69
C SER A 103 -10.22 10.72 -18.72
N GLY A 104 -9.60 10.09 -19.72
CA GLY A 104 -10.33 9.22 -20.65
C GLY A 104 -11.39 9.92 -21.53
N THR A 105 -12.41 9.14 -21.91
CA THR A 105 -13.55 9.56 -22.73
C THR A 105 -14.80 9.77 -21.87
N TYR A 106 -14.94 9.02 -20.78
CA TYR A 106 -16.15 8.92 -19.99
C TYR A 106 -15.85 9.17 -18.51
N GLY A 107 -16.83 9.74 -17.80
CA GLY A 107 -16.81 9.83 -16.35
C GLY A 107 -18.21 9.58 -15.79
N SER A 108 -18.32 9.48 -14.47
CA SER A 108 -19.60 9.27 -13.81
C SER A 108 -20.21 10.58 -13.29
N TYR A 109 -21.38 10.94 -13.84
CA TYR A 109 -22.19 12.08 -13.44
C TYR A 109 -23.44 11.65 -12.66
N MET A 110 -23.68 12.28 -11.52
CA MET A 110 -24.89 12.16 -10.73
C MET A 110 -25.56 13.52 -10.59
N LYS A 111 -26.86 13.59 -10.85
CA LYS A 111 -27.72 14.75 -10.61
C LYS A 111 -28.98 14.34 -9.89
N ILE A 112 -29.23 15.00 -8.76
CA ILE A 112 -30.41 14.75 -7.94
C ILE A 112 -31.04 16.06 -7.49
N GLN A 113 -32.37 16.09 -7.43
CA GLN A 113 -33.12 17.21 -6.89
C GLN A 113 -34.34 16.73 -6.12
N GLY A 114 -34.44 17.22 -4.87
CA GLY A 114 -35.64 17.13 -4.04
C GLY A 114 -36.89 17.66 -4.71
N ASN A 115 -38.02 17.53 -4.02
CA ASN A 115 -39.23 18.26 -4.39
C ASN A 115 -39.67 19.15 -3.22
N ILE A 116 -40.78 19.87 -3.37
CA ILE A 116 -41.27 20.83 -2.35
C ILE A 116 -41.51 20.15 -0.99
N VAL A 117 -41.85 18.86 -0.97
CA VAL A 117 -42.29 18.11 0.21
C VAL A 117 -41.27 17.06 0.64
N ASP A 118 -40.63 16.39 -0.32
CA ASP A 118 -39.77 15.25 -0.07
C ASP A 118 -38.31 15.54 -0.41
N SER A 119 -37.41 15.00 0.43
CA SER A 119 -36.01 14.91 0.11
C SER A 119 -35.75 13.84 -0.94
N SER A 120 -34.55 13.89 -1.51
CA SER A 120 -34.10 12.93 -2.50
C SER A 120 -32.74 12.42 -2.12
N PHE A 121 -32.55 11.12 -2.30
CA PHE A 121 -31.29 10.45 -2.08
C PHE A 121 -30.97 9.59 -3.31
N ASP A 122 -29.73 9.61 -3.74
CA ASP A 122 -29.24 8.79 -4.85
C ASP A 122 -27.85 8.27 -4.53
N SER A 123 -27.62 7.03 -4.94
CA SER A 123 -26.31 6.40 -4.84
C SER A 123 -25.94 5.70 -6.13
N ASN A 124 -24.68 5.87 -6.51
CA ASN A 124 -24.00 4.98 -7.44
C ASN A 124 -23.05 4.12 -6.61
N ARG A 125 -23.19 2.79 -6.69
CA ARG A 125 -22.45 1.86 -5.83
C ARG A 125 -21.76 0.80 -6.66
N ARG A 126 -20.66 0.30 -6.14
CA ARG A 126 -19.99 -0.89 -6.66
C ARG A 126 -19.88 -1.91 -5.54
N SER A 127 -20.21 -3.16 -5.86
CA SER A 127 -19.90 -4.29 -4.98
C SER A 127 -18.59 -4.89 -5.43
N ILE A 128 -17.68 -5.09 -4.47
CA ILE A 128 -16.41 -5.76 -4.69
C ILE A 128 -16.67 -7.27 -4.60
N PRO A 129 -16.39 -8.05 -5.66
CA PRO A 129 -16.55 -9.49 -5.66
C PRO A 129 -15.72 -10.17 -4.56
N ASP A 130 -16.10 -11.38 -4.16
CA ASP A 130 -15.39 -12.12 -3.11
C ASP A 130 -13.94 -12.45 -3.48
N ASP A 131 -13.65 -12.60 -4.78
CA ASP A 131 -12.32 -12.89 -5.30
C ASP A 131 -11.42 -11.64 -5.41
N ASP A 132 -11.99 -10.43 -5.35
CA ASP A 132 -11.29 -9.14 -5.47
C ASP A 132 -11.36 -8.35 -4.15
N ARG A 133 -11.44 -9.02 -2.99
CA ARG A 133 -11.63 -8.33 -1.70
C ARG A 133 -10.38 -7.55 -1.29
N ALA A 134 -10.54 -6.23 -1.15
CA ALA A 134 -9.54 -5.35 -0.55
C ALA A 134 -9.53 -5.51 0.97
N TYR A 135 -8.57 -6.26 1.53
CA TYR A 135 -8.46 -6.42 2.98
C TYR A 135 -7.74 -5.21 3.60
N VAL A 136 -8.20 -4.78 4.77
CA VAL A 136 -7.70 -3.55 5.41
C VAL A 136 -6.27 -3.73 5.92
N ASP A 137 -5.80 -4.94 6.18
CA ASP A 137 -4.39 -5.20 6.53
C ASP A 137 -3.42 -5.14 5.34
N GLU A 138 -3.92 -5.01 4.11
CA GLU A 138 -3.10 -4.84 2.90
C GLU A 138 -2.68 -3.37 2.65
N ILE A 139 -2.83 -2.50 3.65
CA ILE A 139 -2.50 -1.06 3.58
C ILE A 139 -3.18 -0.40 2.38
N LEU A 140 -4.50 -0.30 2.40
CA LEU A 140 -5.27 0.18 1.26
C LEU A 140 -5.05 1.69 1.04
N GLU A 141 -4.65 2.06 -0.16
CA GLU A 141 -4.65 3.41 -0.69
C GLU A 141 -5.91 3.64 -1.53
N LEU A 142 -6.63 4.71 -1.22
CA LEU A 142 -7.67 5.26 -2.08
C LEU A 142 -7.06 6.32 -2.98
N ASP A 143 -7.29 6.20 -4.28
CA ASP A 143 -7.07 7.27 -5.24
C ASP A 143 -8.33 7.48 -6.08
N PHE A 144 -8.90 8.68 -6.09
CA PHE A 144 -9.97 9.02 -7.03
C PHE A 144 -10.12 10.53 -7.23
N TRP A 145 -10.69 10.91 -8.37
CA TRP A 145 -11.04 12.29 -8.67
C TRP A 145 -12.53 12.53 -8.51
N TYR A 146 -12.90 13.69 -7.95
CA TYR A 146 -14.29 14.13 -7.90
C TYR A 146 -14.43 15.63 -8.18
N ASN A 147 -15.60 16.02 -8.71
CA ASN A 147 -16.01 17.41 -8.82
C ASN A 147 -17.46 17.53 -8.31
N CYS A 148 -17.65 18.19 -7.17
CA CYS A 148 -18.99 18.62 -6.75
C CYS A 148 -19.40 19.85 -7.57
N LYS A 149 -19.96 19.60 -8.75
CA LYS A 149 -20.33 20.63 -9.73
C LYS A 149 -21.35 21.64 -9.20
N ALA A 150 -22.30 21.17 -8.41
CA ALA A 150 -23.27 22.03 -7.76
C ALA A 150 -23.79 21.41 -6.45
N ASN A 151 -23.90 22.23 -5.41
CA ASN A 151 -24.64 21.90 -4.19
C ASN A 151 -25.29 23.18 -3.65
N PRO A 152 -26.34 23.69 -4.32
CA PRO A 152 -26.95 24.99 -3.98
C PRO A 152 -27.61 24.98 -2.60
N ASP A 153 -28.00 23.79 -2.13
CA ASP A 153 -28.63 23.54 -0.84
C ASP A 153 -27.64 23.10 0.23
N ILE A 154 -26.34 23.31 0.04
CA ILE A 154 -25.30 22.91 1.01
C ILE A 154 -25.64 23.41 2.42
N ALA A 155 -26.09 24.66 2.54
CA ALA A 155 -26.49 25.33 3.80
C ALA A 155 -27.78 24.76 4.43
N THR A 156 -28.58 24.03 3.67
CA THR A 156 -29.89 23.47 4.06
C THR A 156 -29.88 21.94 4.06
N SER A 157 -28.70 21.35 4.34
CA SER A 157 -28.46 19.89 4.43
C SER A 157 -28.26 19.15 3.11
N GLY A 158 -28.09 19.84 1.98
CA GLY A 158 -27.56 19.23 0.76
C GLY A 158 -26.17 18.65 1.01
N LEU A 159 -25.96 17.39 0.63
CA LEU A 159 -24.71 16.68 0.92
C LEU A 159 -24.25 15.80 -0.23
N VAL A 160 -22.93 15.67 -0.33
CA VAL A 160 -22.23 14.72 -1.21
C VAL A 160 -21.19 13.99 -0.38
N ASN A 161 -21.18 12.66 -0.44
CA ASN A 161 -20.21 11.83 0.28
C ASN A 161 -19.82 10.57 -0.51
N VAL A 162 -18.70 9.97 -0.11
CA VAL A 162 -18.35 8.60 -0.46
C VAL A 162 -18.39 7.74 0.79
N ARG A 163 -19.08 6.60 0.74
CA ARG A 163 -19.17 5.65 1.85
C ARG A 163 -18.60 4.30 1.46
N PHE A 164 -17.70 3.79 2.28
CA PHE A 164 -17.18 2.42 2.22
C PHE A 164 -17.93 1.57 3.24
N GLN A 165 -18.45 0.44 2.80
CA GLN A 165 -18.94 -0.62 3.66
C GLN A 165 -17.83 -1.65 3.83
N VAL A 166 -17.30 -1.74 5.04
CA VAL A 166 -16.29 -2.72 5.44
C VAL A 166 -16.99 -3.87 6.16
N MET A 167 -16.79 -5.10 5.70
CA MET A 167 -17.20 -6.29 6.43
C MET A 167 -16.18 -6.60 7.51
N SER A 168 -16.64 -6.95 8.71
CA SER A 168 -15.80 -7.40 9.83
C SER A 168 -16.39 -8.66 10.48
N ASP A 169 -15.67 -9.22 11.44
CA ASP A 169 -16.08 -10.34 12.28
C ASP A 169 -17.42 -10.15 13.00
N ILE A 170 -17.78 -8.91 13.32
CA ILE A 170 -19.04 -8.58 14.00
C ILE A 170 -20.12 -7.94 13.09
N GLY A 171 -19.84 -7.80 11.79
CA GLY A 171 -20.78 -7.24 10.81
C GLY A 171 -20.24 -6.01 10.07
N ASN A 172 -21.16 -5.17 9.58
CA ASN A 172 -20.84 -4.03 8.73
C ASN A 172 -20.33 -2.82 9.52
N ILE A 173 -19.22 -2.26 9.06
CA ILE A 173 -18.66 -0.98 9.49
C ILE A 173 -18.74 -0.03 8.29
N TYR A 174 -18.96 1.26 8.55
CA TYR A 174 -19.06 2.28 7.50
C TYR A 174 -18.03 3.38 7.72
N VAL A 175 -17.20 3.63 6.70
CA VAL A 175 -16.29 4.77 6.64
C VAL A 175 -16.87 5.76 5.64
N GLN A 176 -17.07 7.02 6.04
CA GLN A 176 -17.69 8.05 5.23
C GLN A 176 -16.76 9.25 5.06
N TYR A 177 -16.55 9.63 3.81
CA TYR A 177 -15.79 10.81 3.42
C TYR A 177 -16.75 11.87 2.87
N TYR A 178 -16.86 13.02 3.54
CA TYR A 178 -17.73 14.11 3.11
C TYR A 178 -17.02 14.99 2.09
N LEU A 179 -17.60 15.06 0.88
CA LEU A 179 -17.07 15.80 -0.27
C LEU A 179 -17.66 17.22 -0.36
N SER A 180 -18.92 17.38 0.04
CA SER A 180 -19.61 18.67 0.05
C SER A 180 -20.73 18.66 1.09
N SER A 181 -20.62 19.50 2.13
CA SER A 181 -21.65 19.72 3.16
C SER A 181 -21.44 21.05 3.88
N SER A 182 -22.49 21.66 4.45
CA SER A 182 -22.36 22.95 5.17
C SER A 182 -21.55 22.85 6.45
N SER A 183 -21.58 21.69 7.07
CA SER A 183 -20.88 21.38 8.29
C SER A 183 -20.49 19.92 8.24
N PHE A 184 -19.35 19.60 8.85
CA PHE A 184 -19.07 18.23 9.22
C PHE A 184 -20.25 17.70 10.04
N PRO A 185 -20.82 16.52 9.73
CA PRO A 185 -21.95 16.01 10.49
C PRO A 185 -21.57 15.95 11.96
N THR A 186 -22.48 16.34 12.84
CA THR A 186 -22.28 16.24 14.30
C THR A 186 -22.25 14.79 14.81
N GLY A 187 -22.13 13.81 13.91
CA GLY A 187 -22.01 12.40 14.25
C GLY A 187 -20.62 12.14 14.81
N ALA A 188 -20.54 11.79 16.09
CA ALA A 188 -19.31 11.26 16.64
C ALA A 188 -19.02 9.89 16.01
N ASN A 189 -17.73 9.62 15.79
CA ASN A 189 -17.27 8.27 15.48
C ASN A 189 -17.84 7.26 16.50
N SER A 190 -18.21 6.10 16.02
CA SER A 190 -18.82 5.03 16.82
C SER A 190 -18.19 3.69 16.48
N SER A 191 -18.64 2.61 17.12
CA SER A 191 -18.14 1.26 16.81
C SER A 191 -18.49 0.73 15.41
N ALA A 192 -19.38 1.41 14.69
CA ALA A 192 -19.86 1.01 13.37
C ALA A 192 -19.76 2.12 12.29
N TYR A 193 -19.42 3.35 12.67
CA TYR A 193 -19.37 4.50 11.75
C TYR A 193 -18.15 5.38 12.03
N GLY A 194 -17.38 5.65 10.99
CA GLY A 194 -16.27 6.61 10.97
C GLY A 194 -16.53 7.69 9.93
N TYR A 195 -16.18 8.92 10.25
CA TYR A 195 -16.45 10.09 9.43
C TYR A 195 -15.18 10.92 9.22
N PHE A 196 -14.96 11.38 7.98
CA PHE A 196 -13.83 12.19 7.57
C PHE A 196 -14.29 13.39 6.76
N ASP A 197 -13.73 14.57 7.05
CA ASP A 197 -14.00 15.81 6.32
C ASP A 197 -12.92 16.01 5.25
N ILE A 198 -13.30 15.85 3.99
CA ILE A 198 -12.39 16.01 2.86
C ILE A 198 -12.98 16.98 1.82
N ARG A 199 -13.80 17.92 2.28
CA ARG A 199 -14.53 18.86 1.42
C ARG A 199 -13.57 19.67 0.53
N GLY A 200 -13.84 19.64 -0.77
CA GLY A 200 -13.15 20.41 -1.79
C GLY A 200 -13.91 21.68 -2.18
N SER A 201 -13.42 22.36 -3.21
CA SER A 201 -14.14 23.49 -3.80
C SER A 201 -15.25 22.99 -4.73
N ILE A 202 -16.39 23.70 -4.76
CA ILE A 202 -17.48 23.44 -5.71
C ILE A 202 -17.01 23.82 -7.12
N ASP A 203 -17.42 23.04 -8.12
CA ASP A 203 -17.13 23.25 -9.55
C ASP A 203 -15.63 23.20 -9.87
N SER A 204 -14.91 22.26 -9.24
CA SER A 204 -13.51 21.98 -9.50
C SER A 204 -13.17 20.52 -9.21
N TRP A 205 -12.36 19.91 -10.09
CA TRP A 205 -11.78 18.59 -9.85
C TRP A 205 -10.84 18.62 -8.66
N THR A 206 -11.07 17.69 -7.73
CA THR A 206 -10.27 17.47 -6.52
C THR A 206 -9.85 16.01 -6.50
N ASN A 207 -8.55 15.77 -6.39
CA ASN A 207 -8.01 14.43 -6.16
C ASN A 207 -8.05 14.09 -4.67
N ILE A 208 -8.47 12.87 -4.38
CA ILE A 208 -8.37 12.24 -3.08
C ILE A 208 -7.35 11.12 -3.19
N ASN A 209 -6.21 11.30 -2.55
CA ASN A 209 -5.21 10.28 -2.33
C ASN A 209 -5.07 10.09 -0.81
N ARG A 210 -5.46 8.93 -0.27
CA ARG A 210 -5.51 8.66 1.18
C ARG A 210 -5.16 7.23 1.53
N ASN A 211 -4.48 7.04 2.65
CA ASN A 211 -4.33 5.75 3.31
C ASN A 211 -5.62 5.37 4.04
N PHE A 212 -6.46 4.55 3.40
CA PHE A 212 -7.71 4.05 3.97
C PHE A 212 -7.48 3.23 5.23
N THR A 213 -6.42 2.42 5.23
CA THR A 213 -6.09 1.56 6.38
C THR A 213 -5.78 2.39 7.61
N GLU A 214 -4.99 3.45 7.47
CA GLU A 214 -4.70 4.38 8.56
C GLU A 214 -5.96 5.11 9.05
N ASP A 215 -6.78 5.62 8.12
CA ASP A 215 -8.08 6.21 8.45
C ASP A 215 -8.94 5.21 9.23
N PHE A 216 -9.04 3.97 8.77
CA PHE A 216 -9.80 2.92 9.44
C PHE A 216 -9.27 2.63 10.85
N ILE A 217 -7.95 2.48 11.02
CA ILE A 217 -7.32 2.24 12.33
C ILE A 217 -7.58 3.41 13.28
N SER A 218 -7.51 4.66 12.79
CA SER A 218 -7.71 5.86 13.63
C SER A 218 -9.09 5.89 14.30
N VAL A 219 -10.10 5.34 13.62
CA VAL A 219 -11.48 5.30 14.12
C VAL A 219 -11.78 3.99 14.85
N PHE A 220 -11.21 2.87 14.38
CA PHE A 220 -11.52 1.54 14.86
C PHE A 220 -10.27 0.78 15.34
N PRO A 221 -9.48 1.32 16.30
CA PRO A 221 -8.16 0.78 16.64
C PRO A 221 -8.20 -0.61 17.29
N ALA A 222 -9.38 -1.04 17.77
CA ALA A 222 -9.56 -2.35 18.41
C ALA A 222 -9.92 -3.47 17.41
N ARG A 223 -9.94 -3.20 16.10
CA ARG A 223 -10.30 -4.18 15.07
C ARG A 223 -9.12 -5.04 14.67
N ILE A 224 -9.40 -6.31 14.39
CA ILE A 224 -8.45 -7.23 13.76
C ILE A 224 -8.51 -6.97 12.26
N LEU A 225 -7.49 -6.32 11.71
CA LEU A 225 -7.49 -5.82 10.33
C LEU A 225 -7.61 -6.94 9.30
N SER A 226 -6.99 -8.10 9.53
CA SER A 226 -7.06 -9.29 8.66
C SER A 226 -8.45 -9.93 8.55
N GLN A 227 -9.42 -9.45 9.32
CA GLN A 227 -10.82 -9.86 9.23
C GLN A 227 -11.72 -8.75 8.65
N CYS A 228 -11.12 -7.62 8.29
CA CYS A 228 -11.80 -6.45 7.76
C CYS A 228 -11.51 -6.33 6.26
N TYR A 229 -12.53 -6.22 5.43
CA TYR A 229 -12.36 -5.96 3.99
C TYR A 229 -13.45 -5.06 3.43
N ILE A 230 -13.11 -4.26 2.42
CA ILE A 230 -14.08 -3.42 1.73
C ILE A 230 -14.98 -4.32 0.88
N ARG A 231 -16.28 -4.25 1.13
CA ARG A 231 -17.28 -4.99 0.36
C ARG A 231 -17.97 -4.11 -0.68
N GLN A 232 -18.23 -2.86 -0.34
CA GLN A 232 -18.94 -1.95 -1.23
C GLN A 232 -18.43 -0.51 -1.06
N ILE A 233 -18.41 0.22 -2.17
CA ILE A 233 -18.29 1.68 -2.20
C ILE A 233 -19.63 2.27 -2.65
N TYR A 234 -19.95 3.43 -2.11
CA TYR A 234 -21.13 4.22 -2.46
C TYR A 234 -20.70 5.66 -2.71
N PHE A 235 -20.98 6.19 -3.89
CA PHE A 235 -21.00 7.62 -4.17
C PHE A 235 -22.43 8.10 -3.94
N GLU A 236 -22.62 9.04 -3.02
CA GLU A 236 -23.95 9.41 -2.53
C GLU A 236 -24.18 10.91 -2.65
N CYS A 237 -25.37 11.27 -3.15
CA CYS A 237 -25.86 12.63 -3.17
C CYS A 237 -27.21 12.68 -2.45
N TYR A 238 -27.43 13.72 -1.66
CA TYR A 238 -28.72 14.01 -1.06
C TYR A 238 -29.12 15.47 -1.24
N SER A 239 -30.37 15.66 -1.65
CA SER A 239 -31.00 16.95 -1.86
C SER A 239 -32.19 17.07 -0.88
N PRO A 240 -32.28 18.15 -0.10
CA PRO A 240 -33.33 18.31 0.90
C PRO A 240 -34.70 18.63 0.26
N PRO A 241 -35.79 18.63 1.04
CA PRO A 241 -37.07 19.16 0.59
C PRO A 241 -36.96 20.66 0.29
N ASN A 242 -37.83 21.15 -0.60
CA ASN A 242 -37.84 22.53 -1.09
C ASN A 242 -36.47 22.99 -1.61
N PRO A 243 -35.85 22.24 -2.56
CA PRO A 243 -34.49 22.52 -3.01
C PRO A 243 -34.44 23.81 -3.84
N SER A 244 -33.35 24.56 -3.69
CA SER A 244 -33.04 25.73 -4.51
C SER A 244 -32.41 25.36 -5.86
N GLY A 245 -31.93 24.12 -6.01
CA GLY A 245 -31.46 23.56 -7.26
C GLY A 245 -31.05 22.10 -7.14
N ALA A 246 -30.42 21.55 -8.18
CA ALA A 246 -29.93 20.18 -8.15
C ALA A 246 -28.57 20.08 -7.46
N VAL A 247 -28.34 18.98 -6.75
CA VAL A 247 -27.02 18.54 -6.31
C VAL A 247 -26.40 17.71 -7.44
N GLU A 248 -25.18 18.06 -7.82
CA GLU A 248 -24.46 17.50 -8.96
C GLU A 248 -23.06 17.06 -8.53
N LEU A 249 -22.71 15.82 -8.86
CA LEU A 249 -21.42 15.20 -8.59
C LEU A 249 -20.88 14.54 -9.86
N LEU A 250 -19.61 14.80 -10.15
CA LEU A 250 -18.80 14.03 -11.08
C LEU A 250 -17.74 13.26 -10.29
N PHE A 251 -17.43 12.04 -10.71
CA PHE A 251 -16.28 11.29 -10.21
C PHE A 251 -15.69 10.41 -11.30
N ASP A 252 -14.39 10.17 -11.18
CA ASP A 252 -13.57 9.54 -12.20
C ASP A 252 -12.33 8.87 -11.56
N ASP A 253 -11.69 7.96 -12.32
CA ASP A 253 -10.46 7.26 -11.94
C ASP A 253 -10.50 6.67 -10.52
N VAL A 254 -11.55 5.89 -10.20
CA VAL A 254 -11.75 5.36 -8.84
C VAL A 254 -10.95 4.10 -8.61
N GLU A 255 -9.89 4.21 -7.82
CA GLU A 255 -8.98 3.12 -7.48
C GLU A 255 -8.95 2.85 -5.97
N ILE A 256 -8.87 1.56 -5.64
CA ILE A 256 -8.46 1.08 -4.32
C ILE A 256 -7.32 0.11 -4.58
N ASN A 257 -6.12 0.56 -4.26
CA ASN A 257 -4.90 -0.20 -4.40
C ASN A 257 -4.50 -0.67 -3.00
N ASN A 258 -4.20 -1.94 -2.79
CA ASN A 258 -3.39 -2.30 -1.63
C ASN A 258 -2.01 -1.65 -1.77
N GLY A 259 -1.39 -1.27 -0.66
CA GLY A 259 -0.16 -0.49 -0.53
C GLY A 259 1.07 -1.34 -0.21
N THR A 260 0.89 -2.66 -0.09
CA THR A 260 1.99 -3.59 0.13
C THR A 260 2.73 -3.82 -1.18
N GLY A 261 3.89 -3.18 -1.35
CA GLY A 261 4.89 -3.65 -2.30
C GLY A 261 5.23 -5.12 -2.02
N PHE A 262 5.58 -5.86 -3.06
CA PHE A 262 6.07 -7.22 -2.92
C PHE A 262 7.47 -7.17 -2.32
N ASN A 263 7.68 -7.71 -1.12
CA ASN A 263 9.04 -8.00 -0.68
C ASN A 263 9.53 -9.26 -1.42
N TYR A 264 10.36 -9.08 -2.45
CA TYR A 264 10.90 -10.18 -3.27
C TYR A 264 11.72 -11.19 -2.46
N PHE A 265 12.16 -10.80 -1.26
CA PHE A 265 12.88 -11.64 -0.30
C PHE A 265 12.06 -12.02 0.94
N ALA A 266 10.72 -11.86 0.93
CA ALA A 266 9.87 -12.11 2.10
C ALA A 266 10.06 -13.50 2.74
N GLU A 267 10.43 -14.51 1.94
CA GLU A 267 10.59 -15.89 2.42
C GLU A 267 11.95 -16.16 3.09
N ASN A 268 12.99 -15.34 2.85
CA ASN A 268 14.35 -15.65 3.36
C ASN A 268 15.32 -14.46 3.34
N GLY A 269 14.80 -13.24 3.45
CA GLY A 269 15.56 -12.00 3.56
C GLY A 269 15.98 -11.67 4.98
N ASP A 270 15.22 -12.14 5.97
CA ASP A 270 15.52 -12.11 7.40
C ASP A 270 16.46 -13.25 7.84
N PHE A 271 16.72 -14.22 6.95
CA PHE A 271 17.61 -15.36 7.16
C PHE A 271 17.23 -16.32 8.30
N GLU A 272 16.01 -16.24 8.82
CA GLU A 272 15.58 -17.02 10.00
C GLU A 272 15.27 -18.47 9.67
N ASP A 273 14.80 -18.73 8.44
CA ASP A 273 14.33 -20.05 8.00
C ASP A 273 15.47 -21.07 7.80
N GLY A 274 16.72 -20.61 7.72
CA GLY A 274 17.88 -21.50 7.60
C GLY A 274 18.04 -22.18 6.24
N ASP A 275 17.24 -21.80 5.26
CA ASP A 275 17.25 -22.39 3.92
C ASP A 275 18.24 -21.66 3.01
N SER A 276 19.27 -22.35 2.51
CA SER A 276 20.24 -21.76 1.57
C SER A 276 19.79 -21.80 0.12
N ASP A 277 18.71 -22.51 -0.23
CA ASP A 277 18.34 -22.79 -1.61
C ASP A 277 17.91 -21.53 -2.40
N TYR A 278 17.51 -20.47 -1.70
CA TYR A 278 17.17 -19.16 -2.27
C TYR A 278 18.37 -18.35 -2.74
N TRP A 279 19.57 -18.73 -2.29
CA TRP A 279 20.76 -17.92 -2.42
C TRP A 279 21.88 -18.69 -3.11
N ARG A 280 22.40 -18.11 -4.19
CA ARG A 280 23.66 -18.62 -4.75
C ARG A 280 24.81 -18.09 -3.92
N THR A 281 25.59 -19.02 -3.39
CA THR A 281 26.86 -18.73 -2.73
C THR A 281 27.99 -19.26 -3.60
N TYR A 282 29.03 -18.45 -3.77
CA TYR A 282 30.26 -18.85 -4.46
C TYR A 282 31.46 -18.39 -3.63
N ARG A 283 32.53 -19.19 -3.70
CA ARG A 283 33.75 -18.96 -2.95
C ARG A 283 34.96 -19.26 -3.81
N THR A 284 35.94 -18.37 -3.75
CA THR A 284 37.33 -18.63 -4.12
C THR A 284 38.16 -18.51 -2.85
N ASP A 285 39.17 -19.37 -2.70
CA ASP A 285 40.16 -19.41 -1.61
C ASP A 285 39.66 -18.93 -0.22
N GLU A 286 39.31 -19.87 0.67
CA GLU A 286 38.92 -19.62 2.07
C GLU A 286 37.76 -18.63 2.34
N GLY A 287 36.96 -18.28 1.31
CA GLY A 287 35.69 -17.58 1.47
C GLY A 287 34.54 -18.48 1.96
N TYR A 288 33.64 -17.94 2.78
CA TYR A 288 32.40 -18.62 3.21
C TYR A 288 31.23 -17.64 3.39
N ALA A 289 30.03 -18.12 3.09
CA ALA A 289 28.75 -17.46 3.34
C ALA A 289 27.87 -18.43 4.13
N ASN A 290 27.63 -18.15 5.42
CA ASN A 290 26.88 -19.01 6.34
C ASN A 290 26.03 -18.15 7.27
N LEU A 291 25.03 -18.73 7.91
CA LEU A 291 24.27 -18.05 8.96
C LEU A 291 25.08 -17.98 10.27
N THR A 292 24.88 -16.92 11.04
CA THR A 292 25.44 -16.76 12.39
C THR A 292 24.36 -16.42 13.40
N GLU A 293 24.39 -17.05 14.56
CA GLU A 293 23.45 -16.81 15.68
C GLU A 293 24.04 -15.87 16.76
N ASN A 294 25.23 -15.33 16.51
CA ASN A 294 25.97 -14.56 17.53
C ASN A 294 25.88 -13.04 17.36
N ASP A 295 25.38 -12.56 16.22
CA ASP A 295 25.43 -11.14 15.83
C ASP A 295 24.37 -10.89 14.75
N PHE A 296 23.28 -10.21 15.10
CA PHE A 296 22.09 -9.96 14.27
C PHE A 296 21.37 -8.71 14.80
N THR A 297 20.54 -8.07 13.98
CA THR A 297 19.74 -6.89 14.36
C THR A 297 18.31 -7.27 14.75
N GLN A 298 17.73 -8.26 14.07
CA GLN A 298 16.41 -8.80 14.34
C GLN A 298 16.45 -10.34 14.32
N GLY A 299 15.41 -11.00 14.84
CA GLY A 299 15.33 -12.46 14.84
C GLY A 299 16.39 -13.14 15.74
N GLN A 300 17.03 -14.18 15.20
CA GLN A 300 18.04 -15.00 15.86
C GLN A 300 19.29 -15.23 14.99
N LYS A 301 19.27 -14.87 13.71
CA LYS A 301 20.32 -15.16 12.74
C LYS A 301 20.59 -13.95 11.85
N SER A 302 21.80 -13.92 11.28
CA SER A 302 22.12 -13.04 10.16
C SER A 302 23.00 -13.77 9.15
N MET A 303 23.08 -13.25 7.92
CA MET A 303 23.98 -13.76 6.89
C MET A 303 25.42 -13.28 7.12
N ASN A 304 26.35 -14.20 7.33
CA ASN A 304 27.78 -13.91 7.48
C ASN A 304 28.56 -14.28 6.21
N MET A 305 29.03 -13.27 5.49
CA MET A 305 29.97 -13.40 4.37
C MET A 305 31.37 -13.03 4.85
N THR A 306 32.30 -13.99 4.83
CA THR A 306 33.71 -13.74 5.13
C THR A 306 34.57 -14.16 3.96
N ALA A 307 35.49 -13.28 3.57
CA ALA A 307 36.57 -13.56 2.62
C ALA A 307 37.91 -13.47 3.36
N TYR A 308 38.77 -14.47 3.19
CA TYR A 308 40.10 -14.52 3.80
C TYR A 308 41.11 -15.04 2.80
N SER A 309 42.20 -14.30 2.60
CA SER A 309 43.25 -14.68 1.66
C SER A 309 44.52 -15.10 2.42
N THR A 310 44.97 -16.34 2.17
CA THR A 310 46.15 -16.94 2.82
C THR A 310 47.45 -16.78 2.05
N ALA A 311 47.42 -16.18 0.86
CA ALA A 311 48.61 -15.99 0.03
C ALA A 311 48.59 -14.63 -0.66
N THR A 312 49.76 -14.06 -0.90
CA THR A 312 49.89 -12.79 -1.62
C THR A 312 49.31 -12.91 -3.04
N GLY A 313 48.27 -12.13 -3.33
CA GLY A 313 47.62 -12.12 -4.65
C GLY A 313 46.62 -13.26 -4.87
N ALA A 314 46.33 -14.07 -3.86
CA ALA A 314 45.19 -14.99 -3.90
C ALA A 314 43.90 -14.18 -3.69
N GLU A 315 42.89 -14.42 -4.53
CA GLU A 315 41.61 -13.72 -4.46
C GLU A 315 40.61 -14.56 -3.66
N SER A 316 40.15 -14.00 -2.54
CA SER A 316 39.08 -14.57 -1.74
C SER A 316 37.82 -13.73 -1.87
N GLN A 317 36.70 -14.41 -2.05
CA GLN A 317 35.39 -13.76 -2.07
C GLN A 317 34.32 -14.64 -1.47
N ALA A 318 33.34 -14.01 -0.85
CA ALA A 318 32.07 -14.60 -0.49
C ALA A 318 30.97 -13.66 -0.96
N TRP A 319 29.98 -14.19 -1.67
CA TRP A 319 28.84 -13.39 -2.11
C TRP A 319 27.52 -14.14 -1.99
N LEU A 320 26.48 -13.32 -1.88
CA LEU A 320 25.07 -13.66 -1.89
C LEU A 320 24.48 -13.03 -3.15
N ASN A 321 23.87 -13.81 -4.05
CA ASN A 321 23.30 -13.26 -5.29
C ASN A 321 21.93 -13.89 -5.60
N ARG A 322 21.06 -13.06 -6.18
CA ARG A 322 19.88 -13.51 -6.92
C ARG A 322 19.89 -12.92 -8.34
N TYR A 323 19.77 -13.81 -9.33
CA TYR A 323 19.56 -13.45 -10.74
C TYR A 323 18.08 -13.58 -11.08
N HIS A 324 17.48 -12.52 -11.62
CA HIS A 324 16.10 -12.57 -12.13
C HIS A 324 16.02 -13.27 -13.50
N SER A 325 17.12 -13.23 -14.28
CA SER A 325 17.13 -13.65 -15.69
C SER A 325 17.57 -15.11 -15.97
N GLN A 326 18.05 -15.86 -14.98
CA GLN A 326 18.77 -17.12 -15.26
C GLN A 326 17.93 -18.41 -15.33
N ALA A 327 16.67 -18.38 -14.90
CA ALA A 327 15.76 -19.46 -15.22
C ALA A 327 14.88 -18.98 -16.37
N TRP A 328 15.06 -19.58 -17.55
CA TRP A 328 14.30 -19.35 -18.78
C TRP A 328 12.78 -19.58 -18.65
N GLN A 329 12.28 -19.80 -17.42
CA GLN A 329 10.91 -20.14 -17.06
C GLN A 329 10.41 -19.43 -15.78
N THR A 330 11.20 -18.57 -15.13
CA THR A 330 10.76 -17.83 -13.93
C THR A 330 10.58 -16.35 -14.25
N PHE A 331 9.38 -15.84 -14.01
CA PHE A 331 9.04 -14.42 -14.01
C PHE A 331 9.18 -13.86 -12.59
N PRO A 332 9.50 -12.56 -12.41
CA PRO A 332 9.79 -11.56 -13.45
C PRO A 332 11.24 -11.66 -13.98
N LYS A 333 11.48 -11.26 -15.23
CA LYS A 333 12.83 -11.29 -15.85
C LYS A 333 13.75 -10.15 -15.38
N GLY A 334 13.17 -9.14 -14.72
CA GLY A 334 13.85 -8.02 -14.08
C GLY A 334 12.85 -7.22 -13.27
N LEU A 335 13.35 -6.32 -12.42
CA LEU A 335 12.55 -5.44 -11.57
C LEU A 335 12.73 -4.00 -12.05
N PHE A 336 11.63 -3.30 -12.31
CA PHE A 336 11.61 -1.94 -12.85
C PHE A 336 10.85 -0.97 -11.94
N ALA A 337 11.19 0.31 -11.98
CA ALA A 337 10.43 1.37 -11.31
C ALA A 337 10.22 2.53 -12.27
N GLN A 338 8.98 2.99 -12.36
CA GLN A 338 8.55 4.13 -13.18
C GLN A 338 8.57 5.45 -12.39
N GLN A 339 8.45 5.37 -11.06
CA GLN A 339 8.47 6.52 -10.16
C GLN A 339 9.04 6.13 -8.79
N SER A 340 9.34 7.16 -7.99
CA SER A 340 9.80 7.02 -6.60
C SER A 340 8.73 6.29 -5.77
N GLY A 341 9.17 5.42 -4.87
CA GLY A 341 8.36 4.56 -4.00
C GLY A 341 8.10 3.16 -4.56
N GLU A 342 8.37 2.92 -5.84
CA GLU A 342 8.01 1.64 -6.49
C GLU A 342 9.06 0.54 -6.36
N TYR A 343 10.30 0.88 -6.01
CA TYR A 343 11.33 -0.13 -5.80
C TYR A 343 12.34 0.34 -4.76
N ILE A 344 12.20 -0.19 -3.55
CA ILE A 344 13.06 0.12 -2.41
C ILE A 344 13.92 -1.11 -2.07
N ILE A 345 15.21 -0.86 -1.87
CA ILE A 345 16.18 -1.87 -1.40
C ILE A 345 16.60 -1.46 0.00
N GLU A 346 16.38 -2.33 0.97
CA GLU A 346 16.74 -2.06 2.37
C GLU A 346 17.36 -3.29 3.04
N PHE A 347 18.35 -3.07 3.90
CA PHE A 347 18.95 -4.11 4.74
C PHE A 347 19.84 -3.50 5.83
N ASP A 348 20.01 -4.25 6.91
CA ASP A 348 21.02 -3.98 7.91
C ASP A 348 22.37 -4.62 7.53
N TRP A 349 23.47 -3.93 7.81
CA TRP A 349 24.79 -4.45 7.54
C TRP A 349 25.83 -4.08 8.59
N LYS A 350 26.83 -4.96 8.74
CA LYS A 350 27.99 -4.73 9.60
C LYS A 350 29.26 -5.19 8.92
N TYR A 351 30.18 -4.25 8.72
CA TYR A 351 31.45 -4.48 8.05
C TYR A 351 32.62 -4.57 9.05
N THR A 352 33.53 -5.50 8.81
CA THR A 352 34.79 -5.65 9.55
C THR A 352 35.91 -6.05 8.60
N ASP A 353 37.10 -5.49 8.80
CA ASP A 353 38.31 -5.87 8.07
C ASP A 353 39.52 -6.02 9.01
N THR A 354 40.64 -6.50 8.48
CA THR A 354 41.91 -6.61 9.22
C THR A 354 42.85 -5.41 9.04
N SER A 355 42.46 -4.42 8.23
CA SER A 355 43.24 -3.21 7.90
C SER A 355 44.65 -3.48 7.34
N SER A 356 44.95 -4.71 6.90
CA SER A 356 46.31 -5.17 6.62
C SER A 356 46.68 -5.13 5.14
N SER A 357 45.70 -4.98 4.23
CA SER A 357 45.93 -5.01 2.78
C SER A 357 45.29 -3.86 2.00
N LEU A 358 45.76 -3.68 0.76
CA LEU A 358 45.29 -2.64 -0.16
C LEU A 358 43.94 -2.96 -0.83
N VAL A 359 43.43 -4.18 -0.69
CA VAL A 359 42.23 -4.61 -1.43
C VAL A 359 41.38 -5.52 -0.55
N GLU A 360 40.77 -4.92 0.47
CA GLU A 360 39.71 -5.52 1.31
C GLU A 360 38.50 -4.58 1.17
N TYR A 361 37.36 -5.10 0.69
CA TYR A 361 36.14 -4.32 0.58
C TYR A 361 34.87 -5.17 0.57
N ALA A 362 33.75 -4.52 0.86
CA ALA A 362 32.42 -5.10 0.74
C ALA A 362 31.47 -4.15 0.00
N TYR A 363 30.57 -4.70 -0.82
CA TYR A 363 29.69 -3.90 -1.67
C TYR A 363 28.39 -4.64 -2.02
N LEU A 364 27.33 -3.84 -2.26
CA LEU A 364 26.14 -4.23 -3.00
C LEU A 364 26.38 -3.95 -4.49
N PHE A 365 25.99 -4.89 -5.33
CA PHE A 365 26.00 -4.81 -6.79
C PHE A 365 24.57 -4.92 -7.33
N LEU A 366 24.21 -3.96 -8.17
CA LEU A 366 22.99 -3.97 -8.96
C LEU A 366 23.37 -4.05 -10.44
N GLY A 367 22.98 -5.14 -11.09
CA GLY A 367 23.00 -5.27 -12.53
C GLY A 367 21.69 -4.74 -13.08
N CYS A 368 21.77 -3.69 -13.88
CA CYS A 368 20.61 -3.09 -14.55
C CYS A 368 20.84 -3.12 -16.05
N GLN A 369 19.77 -3.23 -16.84
CA GLN A 369 19.90 -3.18 -18.29
C GLN A 369 18.66 -2.56 -18.95
N ASN A 370 18.72 -2.38 -20.27
CA ASN A 370 17.58 -2.38 -21.18
C ASN A 370 18.05 -3.01 -22.50
N GLU A 371 17.28 -2.87 -23.59
CA GLU A 371 17.63 -3.46 -24.89
C GLU A 371 19.01 -3.06 -25.43
N THR A 372 19.50 -1.86 -25.10
CA THR A 372 20.70 -1.28 -25.75
C THR A 372 21.82 -0.90 -24.78
N PHE A 373 21.55 -0.97 -23.47
CA PHE A 373 22.45 -0.44 -22.45
C PHE A 373 22.49 -1.32 -21.20
N SER A 374 23.67 -1.48 -20.61
CA SER A 374 23.86 -2.14 -19.31
C SER A 374 24.47 -1.19 -18.29
N LEU A 375 23.88 -1.10 -17.11
CA LEU A 375 24.38 -0.28 -16.00
C LEU A 375 24.75 -1.19 -14.84
N TYR A 376 25.99 -1.08 -14.37
CA TYR A 376 26.51 -1.77 -13.21
C TYR A 376 26.73 -0.77 -12.09
N ILE A 377 25.97 -0.90 -10.99
CA ILE A 377 26.08 -0.02 -9.83
C ILE A 377 26.71 -0.83 -8.70
N ASN A 378 27.85 -0.37 -8.19
CA ASN A 378 28.54 -0.96 -7.04
C ASN A 378 28.50 0.04 -5.89
N ILE A 379 27.66 -0.24 -4.90
CA ILE A 379 27.52 0.57 -3.69
C ILE A 379 28.38 -0.07 -2.60
N PHE A 380 29.52 0.54 -2.32
CA PHE A 380 30.46 0.04 -1.32
C PHE A 380 29.99 0.35 0.09
N LEU A 381 29.99 -0.69 0.93
CA LEU A 381 29.66 -0.63 2.35
C LEU A 381 30.93 -0.40 3.19
N GLY A 382 32.09 -0.87 2.73
CA GLY A 382 33.35 -0.61 3.40
C GLY A 382 34.59 -0.99 2.59
N SER A 383 35.73 -0.44 2.99
CA SER A 383 37.07 -0.85 2.53
C SER A 383 38.13 -0.67 3.62
N SER A 384 39.23 -1.42 3.53
CA SER A 384 40.40 -1.27 4.43
C SER A 384 41.11 0.08 4.32
N THR A 385 40.94 0.79 3.21
CA THR A 385 41.63 2.07 2.96
C THR A 385 40.76 3.29 3.23
N ASP A 386 39.50 3.09 3.67
CA ASP A 386 38.47 4.13 3.82
C ASP A 386 38.31 5.01 2.57
N SER A 387 38.68 4.45 1.42
CA SER A 387 38.62 5.07 0.10
C SER A 387 38.38 4.01 -0.97
N LEU A 388 38.11 4.41 -2.20
CA LEU A 388 37.91 3.49 -3.33
C LEU A 388 39.06 3.63 -4.34
N PRO A 389 40.33 3.39 -3.94
CA PRO A 389 41.46 3.55 -4.84
C PRO A 389 41.40 2.47 -5.92
N GLY A 390 41.49 2.86 -7.18
CA GLY A 390 41.42 1.95 -8.32
C GLY A 390 40.01 1.70 -8.88
N PHE A 391 38.97 2.24 -8.24
CA PHE A 391 37.63 2.28 -8.80
C PHE A 391 37.37 3.67 -9.39
N THR A 392 36.87 3.72 -10.63
CA THR A 392 36.58 4.99 -11.31
C THR A 392 35.35 4.82 -12.17
N ASN A 393 34.38 5.71 -11.98
CA ASN A 393 33.15 5.70 -12.76
C ASN A 393 33.47 5.80 -14.25
N TYR A 394 32.82 4.94 -15.03
CA TYR A 394 33.00 4.87 -16.47
C TYR A 394 31.63 4.82 -17.14
N THR A 395 31.45 5.64 -18.18
CA THR A 395 30.25 5.62 -19.03
C THR A 395 30.71 5.51 -20.47
N GLY A 396 30.31 4.42 -21.14
CA GLY A 396 30.52 4.16 -22.56
C GLY A 396 29.22 4.25 -23.35
N ALA A 397 29.28 3.83 -24.61
CA ALA A 397 28.13 3.90 -25.52
C ALA A 397 27.04 2.85 -25.22
N SER A 398 27.42 1.68 -24.69
CA SER A 398 26.51 0.55 -24.45
C SER A 398 26.54 0.05 -23.00
N TYR A 399 27.37 0.65 -22.14
CA TYR A 399 27.39 0.30 -20.72
C TYR A 399 27.98 1.41 -19.85
N ALA A 400 27.64 1.38 -18.57
CA ALA A 400 28.28 2.17 -17.52
C ALA A 400 28.62 1.30 -16.30
N ASN A 401 29.70 1.67 -15.61
CA ASN A 401 30.10 1.06 -14.35
C ASN A 401 30.33 2.17 -13.32
N LEU A 402 29.52 2.17 -12.27
CA LEU A 402 29.48 3.20 -11.25
C LEU A 402 29.87 2.61 -9.89
N TYR A 403 30.66 3.38 -9.15
CA TYR A 403 31.20 3.03 -7.85
C TYR A 403 30.83 4.15 -6.88
N ILE A 404 29.97 3.82 -5.92
CA ILE A 404 29.35 4.77 -4.99
C ILE A 404 29.69 4.28 -3.58
N LYS A 405 29.85 5.21 -2.63
CA LYS A 405 29.96 4.86 -1.21
C LYS A 405 28.56 4.91 -0.60
N ALA A 406 28.17 3.89 0.14
CA ALA A 406 27.00 3.98 1.00
C ALA A 406 27.20 5.05 2.08
N ASP A 407 26.11 5.47 2.68
CA ASP A 407 26.18 6.14 3.98
C ASP A 407 26.85 5.21 4.99
N ASP A 408 27.58 5.80 5.95
CA ASP A 408 28.40 5.07 6.91
C ASP A 408 29.49 4.15 6.30
N PHE A 409 29.91 4.41 5.06
CA PHE A 409 31.00 3.68 4.42
C PHE A 409 32.25 3.55 5.31
N SER A 410 32.75 2.32 5.46
CA SER A 410 33.91 1.96 6.28
C SER A 410 33.72 2.16 7.80
N VAL A 411 32.50 2.37 8.30
CA VAL A 411 32.20 2.26 9.73
C VAL A 411 32.30 0.79 10.15
N ARG A 412 33.32 0.46 10.93
CA ARG A 412 33.65 -0.92 11.30
C ARG A 412 32.94 -1.38 12.55
N ASN A 413 32.64 -2.67 12.62
CA ASN A 413 32.14 -3.38 13.81
C ASN A 413 30.88 -2.76 14.43
N THR A 414 30.07 -2.06 13.63
CA THR A 414 28.80 -1.45 14.03
C THR A 414 27.76 -1.81 12.98
N TRP A 415 26.54 -2.11 13.42
CA TRP A 415 25.40 -2.29 12.52
C TRP A 415 24.96 -0.93 11.99
N ASN A 416 24.80 -0.83 10.68
CA ASN A 416 24.26 0.33 9.99
C ASN A 416 23.08 -0.13 9.14
N GLU A 417 22.15 0.77 8.89
CA GLU A 417 21.00 0.55 8.03
C GLU A 417 21.33 1.08 6.62
N PHE A 418 20.95 0.34 5.59
CA PHE A 418 20.98 0.80 4.21
C PHE A 418 19.54 0.82 3.68
N SER A 419 19.13 1.94 3.08
CA SER A 419 17.85 2.05 2.37
C SER A 419 18.02 2.95 1.16
N VAL A 420 17.56 2.50 -0.01
CA VAL A 420 17.60 3.29 -1.24
C VAL A 420 16.38 3.03 -2.10
N ASP A 421 15.79 4.11 -2.61
CA ASP A 421 14.84 4.06 -3.70
C ASP A 421 15.58 3.93 -5.04
N TYR A 422 15.30 2.86 -5.77
CA TYR A 422 15.96 2.54 -7.03
C TYR A 422 15.71 3.60 -8.11
N TYR A 423 14.48 4.10 -8.22
CA TYR A 423 14.13 5.12 -9.22
C TYR A 423 14.89 6.41 -8.96
N ASP A 424 14.93 6.85 -7.71
CA ASP A 424 15.67 8.05 -7.31
C ASP A 424 17.17 7.87 -7.50
N LEU A 425 17.71 6.68 -7.17
CA LEU A 425 19.11 6.35 -7.41
C LEU A 425 19.47 6.46 -8.89
N ILE A 426 18.78 5.74 -9.78
CA ILE A 426 19.15 5.75 -11.21
C ILE A 426 18.95 7.13 -11.84
N THR A 427 17.90 7.85 -11.45
CA THR A 427 17.60 9.20 -11.96
C THR A 427 18.66 10.20 -11.51
N SER A 428 19.11 10.13 -10.26
CA SER A 428 20.20 10.98 -9.74
C SER A 428 21.53 10.74 -10.47
N LEU A 429 21.75 9.53 -10.98
CA LEU A 429 22.91 9.14 -11.77
C LEU A 429 22.77 9.51 -13.26
N GLY A 430 21.63 10.08 -13.66
CA GLY A 430 21.35 10.50 -15.03
C GLY A 430 20.88 9.37 -15.95
N PHE A 431 20.38 8.27 -15.37
CA PHE A 431 19.82 7.14 -16.10
C PHE A 431 18.30 7.04 -15.87
N SER A 432 17.60 6.42 -16.81
CA SER A 432 16.20 6.08 -16.70
C SER A 432 15.91 4.86 -17.57
N ASN A 433 14.74 4.26 -17.39
CA ASN A 433 14.30 3.10 -18.17
C ASN A 433 15.30 1.93 -18.17
N LEU A 434 15.75 1.55 -16.97
CA LEU A 434 16.59 0.37 -16.75
C LEU A 434 15.91 -0.54 -15.73
N ALA A 435 15.86 -1.85 -16.01
CA ALA A 435 15.39 -2.84 -15.05
C ALA A 435 16.57 -3.53 -14.39
N THR A 436 16.46 -3.79 -13.09
CA THR A 436 17.42 -4.58 -12.31
C THR A 436 17.23 -6.06 -12.62
N ASN A 437 18.26 -6.71 -13.14
CA ASN A 437 18.24 -8.14 -13.50
C ASN A 437 19.15 -9.00 -12.59
N SER A 438 19.95 -8.36 -11.74
CA SER A 438 20.87 -9.01 -10.82
C SER A 438 21.02 -8.19 -9.56
N PHE A 439 20.95 -8.87 -8.42
CA PHE A 439 21.25 -8.34 -7.09
C PHE A 439 22.35 -9.19 -6.47
N GLN A 440 23.42 -8.57 -5.96
CA GLN A 440 24.50 -9.30 -5.31
C GLN A 440 25.15 -8.51 -4.18
N ILE A 441 25.32 -9.10 -3.00
CA ILE A 441 26.13 -8.54 -1.92
C ILE A 441 27.42 -9.35 -1.80
N THR A 442 28.56 -8.69 -1.67
CA THR A 442 29.89 -9.33 -1.73
C THR A 442 30.82 -8.82 -0.63
N ALA A 443 31.59 -9.74 -0.04
CA ALA A 443 32.84 -9.49 0.68
C ALA A 443 34.02 -10.00 -0.14
N TYR A 444 35.06 -9.20 -0.30
CA TYR A 444 36.22 -9.49 -1.16
C TYR A 444 37.54 -9.12 -0.51
N THR A 445 38.58 -9.94 -0.73
CA THR A 445 39.96 -9.60 -0.39
C THR A 445 40.99 -10.23 -1.34
N ASN A 446 42.16 -9.60 -1.51
CA ASN A 446 43.30 -10.22 -2.22
C ASN A 446 44.69 -10.09 -1.54
N GLY A 447 44.72 -9.63 -0.29
CA GLY A 447 45.96 -9.44 0.47
C GLY A 447 46.43 -10.70 1.20
N LEU A 448 47.73 -10.79 1.51
CA LEU A 448 48.23 -11.82 2.42
C LEU A 448 47.70 -11.56 3.83
N ASP A 449 47.09 -12.58 4.44
CA ASP A 449 46.47 -12.51 5.77
C ASP A 449 45.36 -11.45 5.88
N ALA A 450 44.81 -11.06 4.74
CA ALA A 450 43.76 -10.06 4.65
C ALA A 450 42.40 -10.73 4.80
N ARG A 451 41.51 -10.10 5.57
CA ARG A 451 40.18 -10.64 5.88
C ARG A 451 39.14 -9.54 5.85
N VAL A 452 38.05 -9.80 5.12
CA VAL A 452 36.82 -9.01 5.18
C VAL A 452 35.71 -9.88 5.72
N GLN A 453 34.90 -9.31 6.60
CA GLN A 453 33.62 -9.88 7.03
C GLN A 453 32.53 -8.85 6.80
N LEU A 454 31.42 -9.30 6.21
CA LEU A 454 30.19 -8.57 6.10
C LEU A 454 29.08 -9.42 6.69
N LEU A 455 28.39 -8.87 7.69
CA LEU A 455 27.10 -9.40 8.14
C LEU A 455 25.98 -8.62 7.46
N VAL A 456 24.92 -9.30 7.06
CA VAL A 456 23.70 -8.72 6.48
C VAL A 456 22.50 -9.32 7.19
N ASP A 457 21.52 -8.49 7.50
CA ASP A 457 20.28 -8.87 8.17
C ASP A 457 19.09 -8.07 7.62
N GLU A 458 17.86 -8.52 7.85
CA GLU A 458 16.61 -7.85 7.44
C GLU A 458 16.66 -7.34 5.98
N LEU A 459 17.04 -8.21 5.03
CA LEU A 459 17.13 -7.84 3.63
C LEU A 459 15.75 -7.83 2.96
N HIS A 460 15.28 -6.65 2.60
CA HIS A 460 14.04 -6.47 1.86
C HIS A 460 14.27 -5.83 0.48
N LEU A 461 13.52 -6.33 -0.50
CA LEU A 461 13.39 -5.74 -1.83
C LEU A 461 11.91 -5.45 -2.04
N LEU A 462 11.46 -4.25 -1.67
CA LEU A 462 10.07 -3.83 -1.81
C LEU A 462 9.85 -3.39 -3.26
N VAL A 463 9.01 -4.10 -4.02
CA VAL A 463 8.73 -3.76 -5.41
C VAL A 463 7.24 -3.59 -5.69
N TYR A 464 6.92 -2.62 -6.54
CA TYR A 464 5.61 -2.44 -7.13
C TYR A 464 5.29 -3.67 -8.00
N PRO A 465 4.11 -4.28 -7.93
CA PRO A 465 3.85 -5.56 -8.61
C PRO A 465 3.87 -5.49 -10.14
N LEU A 466 3.63 -4.32 -10.75
CA LEU A 466 3.78 -4.12 -12.20
C LEU A 466 5.23 -3.80 -12.61
N SER A 467 6.19 -3.95 -11.70
CA SER A 467 7.63 -3.79 -11.96
C SER A 467 8.21 -4.85 -12.91
N ASP A 468 7.40 -5.80 -13.42
CA ASP A 468 7.85 -6.70 -14.50
C ASP A 468 7.92 -5.92 -15.83
N PRO A 469 9.12 -5.70 -16.40
CA PRO A 469 9.26 -5.01 -17.67
C PRO A 469 8.54 -5.74 -18.82
N SER A 470 8.16 -7.02 -18.69
CA SER A 470 7.42 -7.75 -19.74
C SER A 470 6.10 -7.11 -20.15
N PHE A 471 5.49 -6.28 -19.29
CA PHE A 471 4.20 -5.62 -19.54
C PHE A 471 4.31 -4.36 -20.41
N GLU A 472 5.29 -3.48 -20.16
CA GLU A 472 5.40 -2.15 -20.80
C GLU A 472 6.69 -1.96 -21.62
N ASN A 473 7.76 -2.68 -21.30
CA ASN A 473 9.08 -2.50 -21.87
C ASN A 473 9.53 -3.81 -22.51
N ASN A 474 9.31 -3.92 -23.82
CA ASN A 474 9.53 -5.03 -24.77
C ASN A 474 10.85 -5.83 -24.63
N TRP A 475 11.15 -6.37 -23.45
CA TRP A 475 12.46 -6.90 -23.12
C TRP A 475 12.69 -8.26 -23.73
N GLU A 476 11.65 -9.08 -23.81
CA GLU A 476 11.62 -10.33 -24.56
C GLU A 476 10.21 -10.92 -24.45
N TRP A 477 9.38 -10.63 -25.45
CA TRP A 477 8.05 -11.21 -25.61
C TRP A 477 8.10 -12.74 -25.57
N GLN A 478 7.42 -13.37 -24.60
CA GLN A 478 7.14 -14.80 -24.62
C GLN A 478 5.66 -15.07 -24.34
N SER A 479 5.09 -16.00 -25.10
CA SER A 479 3.64 -16.31 -25.10
C SER A 479 3.13 -17.02 -23.83
N ASN A 480 3.97 -17.21 -22.82
CA ASN A 480 3.69 -17.95 -21.58
C ASN A 480 3.88 -17.10 -20.33
N ASP A 481 3.93 -15.77 -20.46
CA ASP A 481 3.90 -14.85 -19.33
C ASP A 481 2.54 -14.96 -18.59
N PRO A 482 2.53 -15.36 -17.30
CA PRO A 482 1.31 -15.54 -16.54
C PRO A 482 0.54 -14.23 -16.28
N LEU A 483 1.19 -13.07 -16.38
CA LEU A 483 0.56 -11.76 -16.20
C LEU A 483 -0.18 -11.28 -17.46
N LEU A 484 0.07 -11.88 -18.63
CA LEU A 484 -0.70 -11.62 -19.85
C LEU A 484 -2.12 -12.26 -19.83
N ALA A 485 -2.45 -13.01 -18.78
CA ALA A 485 -3.76 -13.64 -18.61
C ALA A 485 -4.71 -12.84 -17.70
N TRP A 486 -4.32 -11.65 -17.24
CA TRP A 486 -5.17 -10.73 -16.49
C TRP A 486 -5.96 -9.80 -17.41
#